data_AF-A0ABD1HI08-F1
#
_entry.id   AF-A0ABD1HI08-F1
#
_cell.length_a   1.000
_cell.length_b   1.000
_cell.length_c   1.000
_cell.angle_alpha   90.00
_cell.angle_beta   90.00
_cell.angle_gamma   90.00
#
_symmetry.space_group_name_H-M   'P 1'
#
loop_
_entity.id
_entity.type
_entity.pdbx_description
1 polymer ?
#
loop_
_entity_poly.entity_id
_entity_poly.type
_entity_poly.pdbx_seq_one_letter_code
_entity_poly.pdbx_strand_id
1 'polypeptide(L)'
;MVAAPLTDLLKKEAFVWSDGAEAAFATLKRAMTSAPVLRLPDFDLQFCVETDASDVGIGAVLMQNSHPIAFFSKKLGPRRRVASTYHKELYAIVEAVQK
;
A
#
# COMPACT_ATOMS: atom_id res chain seq x y z
N MET A 1 0.22 1.04 7.47
CA MET A 1 -0.62 0.16 6.61
C MET A 1 -1.93 -0.16 7.30
N VAL A 2 -3.07 0.21 6.71
CA VAL A 2 -4.40 -0.02 7.31
C VAL A 2 -4.73 -1.50 7.43
N ALA A 3 -4.44 -2.31 6.40
CA ALA A 3 -4.77 -3.74 6.38
C ALA A 3 -3.80 -4.64 7.19
N ALA A 4 -2.76 -4.09 7.80
CA ALA A 4 -1.73 -4.87 8.48
C ALA A 4 -2.28 -5.74 9.64
N PRO A 5 -3.19 -5.25 10.51
CA PRO A 5 -3.76 -6.04 11.61
C PRO A 5 -4.58 -7.22 11.06
N LEU A 6 -5.36 -7.00 10.01
CA LEU A 6 -6.15 -8.04 9.35
C LEU A 6 -5.27 -9.11 8.70
N THR A 7 -4.14 -8.71 8.10
CA THR A 7 -3.19 -9.67 7.53
C THR A 7 -2.52 -10.52 8.62
N ASP A 8 -2.34 -9.96 9.82
CA ASP A 8 -1.74 -10.69 10.94
C ASP A 8 -2.68 -11.76 11.51
N LEU A 9 -4.01 -11.58 11.40
CA LEU A 9 -5.02 -12.59 11.77
C LEU A 9 -4.96 -13.86 10.90
N LEU A 10 -4.39 -13.78 9.69
CA LEU A 10 -4.25 -14.92 8.78
C LEU A 10 -3.08 -15.85 9.15
N LYS A 11 -2.30 -15.52 10.17
CA LYS A 11 -1.22 -16.39 10.67
C LYS A 11 -1.80 -17.55 11.46
N LYS A 12 -1.06 -18.66 11.50
CA LYS A 12 -1.44 -19.87 12.25
C LYS A 12 -1.75 -19.49 13.71
N GLU A 13 -2.94 -19.90 14.18
CA GLU A 13 -3.42 -19.70 15.56
C GLU A 13 -3.45 -18.23 16.04
N ALA A 14 -3.47 -17.26 15.12
CA ALA A 14 -3.44 -15.83 15.43
C ALA A 14 -4.81 -15.13 15.26
N PHE A 15 -5.88 -15.89 15.02
CA PHE A 15 -7.21 -15.31 14.78
C PHE A 15 -7.84 -14.86 16.10
N VAL A 16 -7.61 -13.59 16.44
CA VAL A 16 -8.28 -12.89 17.54
C VAL A 16 -8.79 -11.56 17.00
N TRP A 17 -10.11 -11.42 16.91
CA TRP A 17 -10.73 -10.18 16.48
C TRP A 17 -10.59 -9.12 17.58
N SER A 18 -9.54 -8.31 17.49
CA SER A 18 -9.24 -7.23 18.44
C SER A 18 -9.85 -5.91 17.99
N ASP A 19 -9.92 -4.93 18.90
CA ASP A 19 -10.37 -3.57 18.58
C ASP A 19 -9.52 -2.94 17.45
N GLY A 20 -8.23 -3.29 17.38
CA GLY A 20 -7.36 -2.86 16.29
C GLY A 20 -7.71 -3.49 14.94
N ALA A 21 -8.20 -4.73 14.92
CA ALA A 21 -8.70 -5.37 13.72
C ALA A 21 -10.03 -4.76 13.26
N GLU A 22 -10.95 -4.48 14.19
CA GLU A 22 -12.21 -3.80 13.90
C GLU A 22 -11.97 -2.40 13.32
N ALA A 23 -11.10 -1.60 13.95
CA ALA A 23 -10.74 -0.27 13.47
C ALA A 23 -10.11 -0.30 12.06
N ALA A 24 -9.23 -1.28 11.80
CA ALA A 24 -8.65 -1.50 10.47
C ALA A 24 -9.72 -1.86 9.43
N PHE A 25 -10.66 -2.74 9.79
CA PHE A 25 -11.75 -3.15 8.92
C PHE A 25 -12.70 -1.98 8.59
N ALA A 26 -13.12 -1.22 9.59
CA ALA A 26 -13.95 -0.03 9.41
C ALA A 26 -13.25 1.03 8.54
N THR A 27 -11.95 1.24 8.74
CA THR A 27 -11.17 2.19 7.93
C THR A 27 -11.08 1.75 6.48
N LEU A 28 -10.85 0.45 6.23
CA LEU A 28 -10.85 -0.11 4.87
C LEU A 28 -12.22 0.03 4.20
N LYS A 29 -13.29 -0.30 4.93
CA LYS A 29 -14.66 -0.14 4.42
C LYS A 29 -14.92 1.28 3.97
N ARG A 30 -14.56 2.27 4.80
CA ARG A 30 -14.68 3.69 4.47
C ARG A 30 -13.85 4.04 3.23
N ALA A 31 -12.58 3.65 3.21
CA ALA A 31 -11.67 3.92 2.10
C ALA A 31 -12.16 3.33 0.77
N MET A 32 -12.76 2.13 0.79
CA MET A 32 -13.35 1.51 -0.41
C MET A 32 -14.61 2.24 -0.87
N THR A 33 -15.46 2.69 0.06
CA THR A 33 -16.70 3.42 -0.29
C THR A 33 -16.45 4.87 -0.74
N SER A 34 -15.36 5.48 -0.31
CA SER A 34 -14.98 6.85 -0.65
C SER A 34 -13.88 6.93 -1.71
N ALA A 35 -13.51 5.79 -2.32
CA ALA A 35 -12.44 5.77 -3.30
C ALA A 35 -12.81 6.68 -4.49
N PRO A 36 -11.94 7.63 -4.88
CA PRO A 36 -12.19 8.44 -6.05
C PRO A 36 -12.32 7.52 -7.26
N VAL A 37 -13.18 7.89 -8.22
CA VAL A 37 -13.31 7.16 -9.49
C VAL A 37 -11.94 7.14 -10.14
N LEU A 38 -11.33 5.95 -10.18
CA LEU A 38 -10.05 5.75 -10.85
C LEU A 38 -10.27 6.00 -12.34
N ARG A 39 -9.43 6.85 -12.93
CA ARG A 39 -9.47 7.12 -14.36
C ARG A 39 -8.82 5.95 -15.10
N LEU A 40 -9.31 5.64 -16.30
CA LEU A 40 -8.61 4.72 -17.18
C LEU A 40 -7.25 5.31 -17.57
N PRO A 41 -6.18 4.48 -17.64
CA PRO A 41 -4.86 4.93 -18.04
C PRO A 41 -4.87 5.38 -19.51
N ASP A 42 -4.25 6.52 -19.78
CA ASP A 42 -4.08 7.06 -21.12
C ASP A 42 -2.60 6.94 -21.53
N PHE A 43 -2.29 6.06 -22.46
CA PHE A 43 -0.88 5.76 -22.80
C PHE A 43 -0.19 6.88 -23.59
N ASP A 44 -0.93 7.88 -24.07
CA ASP A 44 -0.37 9.06 -24.73
C ASP A 44 0.12 10.12 -23.73
N LEU A 45 -0.23 9.97 -22.44
CA LEU A 45 0.14 10.88 -21.37
C LEU A 45 1.26 10.32 -20.48
N GLN A 46 2.10 11.20 -19.96
CA GLN A 46 3.17 10.82 -19.05
C GLN A 46 2.60 10.27 -17.74
N PHE A 47 3.08 9.10 -17.33
CA PHE A 47 2.84 8.53 -16.02
C PHE A 47 3.78 9.14 -14.98
N CYS A 48 3.24 9.51 -13.82
CA CYS A 48 4.00 9.89 -12.63
C CYS A 48 3.79 8.82 -11.56
N VAL A 49 4.88 8.34 -10.96
CA VAL A 49 4.83 7.38 -9.85
C VAL A 49 5.40 8.07 -8.62
N GLU A 50 4.57 8.19 -7.59
CA GLU A 50 5.01 8.61 -6.26
C GLU A 50 5.11 7.39 -5.37
N THR A 51 6.24 7.21 -4.69
CA THR A 51 6.47 6.10 -3.78
C THR A 51 6.74 6.60 -2.38
N ASP A 52 6.33 5.81 -1.40
CA ASP A 52 6.60 6.05 0.03
C ASP A 52 6.98 4.73 0.70
N ALA A 53 7.95 4.76 1.60
CA ALA A 53 8.34 3.61 2.38
C ALA A 53 8.30 3.88 3.89
N SER A 54 7.67 2.95 4.60
CA SER A 54 7.61 2.93 6.07
C SER A 54 8.30 1.70 6.63
N ASP A 55 8.50 1.66 7.95
CA ASP A 55 9.02 0.47 8.64
C ASP A 55 8.12 -0.76 8.53
N VAL A 56 6.84 -0.59 8.18
CA VAL A 56 5.87 -1.67 8.12
C VAL A 56 5.62 -2.14 6.69
N GLY A 57 5.75 -1.25 5.71
CA GLY A 57 5.32 -1.49 4.34
C GLY A 57 5.77 -0.40 3.38
N ILE A 58 5.69 -0.70 2.10
CA ILE A 58 5.88 0.24 0.99
C ILE A 58 4.54 0.56 0.34
N GLY A 59 4.44 1.75 -0.24
CA GLY A 59 3.31 2.23 -1.01
C GLY A 59 3.76 2.92 -2.29
N ALA A 60 2.90 2.90 -3.31
CA ALA A 60 3.08 3.69 -4.50
C ALA A 60 1.72 4.17 -5.04
N VAL A 61 1.71 5.34 -5.67
CA VAL A 61 0.56 5.91 -6.37
C VAL A 61 0.97 6.20 -7.79
N LEU A 62 0.26 5.60 -8.74
CA LEU A 62 0.38 5.91 -10.16
C LEU A 62 -0.60 7.02 -10.50
N MET A 63 -0.12 8.09 -11.11
CA MET A 63 -0.90 9.27 -11.46
C MET A 63 -0.67 9.72 -12.89
N GLN A 64 -1.67 10.39 -13.48
CA GLN A 64 -1.54 11.18 -14.69
C GLN A 64 -2.26 12.51 -14.52
N ASN A 65 -1.65 13.61 -14.97
CA ASN A 65 -2.21 14.96 -14.82
C ASN A 65 -2.68 15.27 -13.39
N SER A 66 -1.89 14.86 -12.40
CA SER A 66 -2.20 15.00 -10.96
C SER A 66 -3.46 14.26 -10.48
N HIS A 67 -3.95 13.29 -11.27
CA HIS A 67 -5.06 12.41 -10.89
C HIS A 67 -4.58 10.97 -10.64
N PRO A 68 -4.92 10.35 -9.51
CA PRO A 68 -4.54 8.97 -9.22
C PRO A 68 -5.31 7.96 -10.09
N ILE A 69 -4.55 7.02 -10.65
CA ILE A 69 -5.02 5.94 -11.53
C ILE A 69 -4.99 4.61 -10.79
N ALA A 70 -3.92 4.35 -10.05
CA ALA A 70 -3.75 3.12 -9.32
C ALA A 70 -3.00 3.37 -8.01
N PHE A 71 -3.36 2.57 -7.01
CA PHE A 71 -2.69 2.55 -5.72
C PHE A 71 -2.07 1.17 -5.51
N PHE A 72 -0.83 1.14 -5.06
CA PHE A 72 -0.11 -0.06 -4.71
C PHE A 72 0.35 0.04 -3.26
N SER A 73 0.23 -1.07 -2.52
CA SER A 73 0.84 -1.16 -1.19
C SER A 73 1.23 -2.60 -0.87
N LYS A 74 2.35 -2.78 -0.18
CA LYS A 74 2.89 -4.11 0.15
C LYS A 74 3.55 -4.10 1.52
N LYS A 75 3.20 -5.10 2.34
CA LYS A 75 3.80 -5.29 3.68
C LYS A 75 5.25 -5.76 3.54
N LEU A 76 6.15 -5.16 4.32
CA LEU A 76 7.56 -5.54 4.31
C LEU A 76 7.79 -6.80 5.16
N GLY A 77 8.50 -7.77 4.58
CA GLY A 77 8.97 -8.95 5.30
C GLY A 77 10.03 -8.61 6.35
N PRO A 78 10.30 -9.49 7.34
CA PRO A 78 11.20 -9.21 8.46
C PRO A 78 12.59 -8.73 8.03
N ARG A 79 13.18 -9.36 7.00
CA ARG A 79 14.51 -9.00 6.48
C ARG A 79 14.57 -7.58 5.91
N ARG A 80 13.51 -7.15 5.23
CA ARG A 80 13.45 -5.82 4.58
C ARG A 80 13.07 -4.71 5.55
N ARG A 81 12.46 -5.03 6.70
CA ARG A 81 12.15 -4.05 7.75
C ARG A 81 13.38 -3.50 8.46
N VAL A 82 14.43 -4.31 8.58
CA VAL A 82 15.69 -3.91 9.23
C VAL A 82 16.62 -3.15 8.26
N ALA A 83 16.26 -3.07 6.97
CA ALA A 83 17.04 -2.30 6.00
C ALA A 83 16.98 -0.79 6.29
N SER A 84 18.00 -0.06 5.81
CA SER A 84 18.00 1.40 5.91
C SER A 84 16.84 2.03 5.13
N THR A 85 16.42 3.23 5.55
CA THR A 85 15.34 3.97 4.88
C THR A 85 15.61 4.10 3.37
N TYR A 86 16.83 4.45 2.98
CA TYR A 86 17.23 4.52 1.58
C TYR A 86 16.98 3.21 0.79
N HIS A 87 17.28 2.05 1.37
CA HIS A 87 17.00 0.77 0.73
C HIS A 87 15.51 0.46 0.64
N LYS A 88 14.72 0.89 1.62
CA LYS A 88 13.27 0.73 1.62
C LYS A 88 12.61 1.58 0.53
N GLU A 89 13.05 2.83 0.39
CA GLU A 89 12.61 3.76 -0.67
C GLU A 89 12.97 3.22 -2.05
N LEU A 90 14.23 2.82 -2.27
CA LEU A 90 14.63 2.24 -3.54
C LEU A 90 13.83 0.97 -3.89
N TYR A 91 13.55 0.14 -2.89
CA TYR A 91 12.72 -1.04 -3.08
C TYR A 91 11.26 -0.69 -3.40
N ALA A 92 10.70 0.38 -2.83
CA ALA A 92 9.37 0.86 -3.18
C ALA A 92 9.30 1.26 -4.65
N ILE A 93 10.30 1.98 -5.16
CA ILE A 93 10.41 2.36 -6.58
C ILE A 93 10.48 1.13 -7.48
N VAL A 94 11.38 0.19 -7.19
CA VAL A 94 11.54 -1.02 -8.02
C VAL A 94 10.26 -1.85 -8.05
N GLU A 95 9.60 -2.05 -6.91
CA GLU A 95 8.34 -2.81 -6.84
C GLU A 95 7.19 -2.10 -7.55
N ALA A 96 7.14 -0.76 -7.50
CA ALA A 96 6.13 0.03 -8.19
C ALA A 96 6.25 -0.06 -9.72
N VAL A 97 7.48 -0.14 -10.25
CA VAL A 97 7.73 -0.21 -11.71
C VAL A 97 7.60 -1.65 -12.25
N GLN A 98 7.90 -2.67 -11.44
CA GLN A 98 7.79 -4.07 -11.86
C GLN A 98 6.35 -4.59 -11.95
N LYS A 99 5.40 -3.89 -11.35
CA LYS A 99 4.00 -4.32 -11.23
C LYS A 99 3.10 -3.64 -12.26
#